data_AF-A0A511DXC1-F1
#
_entry.id   AF-A0A511DXC1-F1
#
_cell.length_a   1.000
_cell.length_b   1.000
_cell.length_c   1.000
_cell.angle_alpha   90.00
_cell.angle_beta   90.00
_cell.angle_gamma   90.00
#
_symmetry.space_group_name_H-M   'P 1'
#
loop_
_entity.id
_entity.type
_entity.pdbx_description
1 polymer ?
#
loop_
_entity_poly.entity_id
_entity_poly.type
_entity_poly.pdbx_seq_one_letter_code
_entity_poly.pdbx_strand_id
1 'polypeptide(L)' 'MGTAAVIAPIGGIEYQDQLHVFYSETEVAPTTKKLYDELTGIQFGDVEAPNGWIQKVEF' A
#
# COMPACT_ATOMS: atom_id res chain seq x y z
N MET A 1 2.61 -1.78 6.48
CA MET A 1 3.38 -0.93 5.53
C MET A 1 4.85 -0.97 5.92
N GLY A 2 5.74 -0.99 4.93
CA GLY A 2 7.19 -1.12 5.12
C GLY A 2 7.88 -1.21 3.76
N THR A 3 9.16 -0.89 3.67
CA THR A 3 9.90 -0.77 2.39
C THR A 3 9.75 -2.00 1.49
N ALA A 4 9.72 -3.21 2.06
CA ALA A 4 9.56 -4.45 1.30
C ALA A 4 8.10 -4.76 0.90
N ALA A 5 7.13 -4.26 1.66
CA ALA A 5 5.71 -4.63 1.50
C ALA A 5 4.88 -3.53 0.83
N VAL A 6 5.42 -2.31 0.69
CA VAL A 6 4.73 -1.10 0.23
C VAL A 6 3.45 -0.86 1.05
N ILE A 7 2.34 -1.52 0.70
CA ILE A 7 1.12 -1.64 1.50
C ILE A 7 0.68 -3.11 1.54
N ALA A 8 0.49 -3.65 2.75
CA ALA A 8 -0.07 -4.98 2.98
C ALA A 8 -1.52 -4.80 3.49
N PRO A 9 -2.56 -5.07 2.69
CA PRO A 9 -3.94 -5.04 3.15
C PRO A 9 -4.18 -6.14 4.20
N ILE A 10 -4.91 -5.79 5.27
CA ILE A 10 -5.33 -6.75 6.29
C ILE A 10 -6.74 -7.22 5.94
N GLY A 11 -6.88 -8.49 5.56
CA GLY A 11 -8.18 -9.09 5.27
C GLY A 11 -9.02 -9.30 6.54
N GLY A 12 -8.38 -9.83 7.60
CA GLY A 12 -8.97 -9.95 8.92
C GLY A 12 -7.91 -10.11 10.02
N ILE A 13 -8.34 -9.91 11.27
CA ILE A 13 -7.55 -10.19 12.48
C ILE A 13 -8.35 -11.17 13.31
N GLU A 14 -7.70 -12.27 13.69
CA GLU A 14 -8.26 -13.26 14.61
C GLU A 14 -7.86 -12.93 16.05
N TYR A 15 -8.85 -12.88 16.94
CA TYR A 15 -8.64 -12.64 18.37
C TYR A 15 -9.69 -13.38 19.19
N GLN A 16 -9.26 -14.16 20.19
CA GLN A 16 -10.16 -14.96 21.05
C GLN A 16 -11.16 -15.83 20.26
N ASP A 17 -10.65 -16.56 19.26
CA ASP A 17 -11.45 -17.42 18.36
C ASP A 17 -12.52 -16.66 17.56
N GLN A 18 -12.41 -15.33 17.47
CA GLN A 18 -13.26 -14.47 16.66
C GLN A 18 -12.44 -13.83 15.54
N LEU A 19 -12.80 -14.16 14.30
CA LEU A 19 -12.24 -13.52 13.12
C LEU A 19 -13.01 -12.23 12.83
N HIS A 20 -12.33 -11.09 12.95
CA HIS A 20 -12.84 -9.81 12.48
C HIS A 20 -12.34 -9.55 11.06
N VAL A 21 -13.25 -9.61 10.08
CA VAL A 21 -12.97 -9.27 8.68
C VAL A 21 -13.24 -7.78 8.46
N PHE A 22 -12.25 -7.04 7.95
CA PHE A 22 -12.36 -5.59 7.76
C PHE A 22 -13.07 -5.21 6.46
N TYR A 23 -12.73 -5.88 5.38
CA TYR A 23 -13.29 -5.61 4.05
C TYR A 23 -13.61 -6.92 3.32
N SER A 24 -12.59 -7.73 3.09
CA SER A 24 -12.69 -9.04 2.47
C SER A 24 -11.42 -9.84 2.77
N GLU A 25 -11.53 -11.15 2.85
CA GLU A 25 -10.38 -12.05 2.98
C GLU A 25 -9.65 -12.26 1.65
N THR A 26 -10.31 -11.98 0.53
CA THR A 26 -9.79 -12.25 -0.82
C THR A 26 -9.66 -11.01 -1.70
N GLU A 27 -10.33 -9.92 -1.34
CA GLU A 27 -10.32 -8.67 -2.11
C GLU A 27 -9.69 -7.52 -1.34
N VAL A 28 -8.99 -6.64 -2.06
CA VAL A 28 -8.39 -5.43 -1.49
C VAL A 28 -9.41 -4.30 -1.50
N ALA A 29 -9.54 -3.60 -0.36
CA ALA A 29 -10.41 -2.44 -0.24
C ALA A 29 -10.03 -1.34 -1.26
N PRO A 30 -11.02 -0.66 -1.89
CA PRO A 30 -10.75 0.37 -2.90
C PRO A 30 -9.82 1.48 -2.43
N THR A 31 -9.94 1.92 -1.17
CA THR A 31 -9.05 2.95 -0.60
C THR A 31 -7.62 2.46 -0.48
N THR A 32 -7.42 1.21 -0.02
CA THR A 32 -6.08 0.62 0.11
C THR A 32 -5.41 0.45 -1.25
N LYS A 33 -6.18 0.06 -2.28
CA LYS A 33 -5.69 -0.02 -3.66
C LYS A 33 -5.26 1.36 -4.18
N LYS A 34 -6.08 2.40 -4.00
CA LYS A 34 -5.73 3.77 -4.41
C LYS A 34 -4.42 4.25 -3.77
N LEU A 35 -4.23 3.99 -2.48
CA LEU A 35 -2.99 4.36 -1.79
C LEU A 35 -1.77 3.60 -2.32
N TYR A 36 -1.94 2.33 -2.70
CA TYR A 36 -0.88 1.52 -3.29
C TYR A 36 -0.51 2.03 -4.69
N ASP A 37 -1.52 2.27 -5.54
CA ASP A 37 -1.34 2.73 -6.91
C ASP A 37 -0.64 4.11 -6.92
N GLU A 38 -1.06 5.03 -6.05
CA GLU A 38 -0.46 6.37 -5.94
C GLU A 38 1.01 6.31 -5.48
N LEU A 39 1.29 5.55 -4.41
CA LEU A 39 2.63 5.47 -3.84
C LEU A 39 3.61 4.77 -4.79
N THR A 40 3.19 3.69 -5.44
CA THR A 40 4.04 2.98 -6.41
C THR A 40 4.22 3.79 -7.69
N GLY A 41 3.19 4.48 -8.17
CA GLY A 41 3.30 5.41 -9.29
C GLY A 41 4.34 6.50 -9.03
N ILE A 42 4.38 7.08 -7.83
CA ILE A 42 5.41 8.05 -7.43
C ILE A 42 6.81 7.42 -7.44
N GLN A 43 6.96 6.19 -6.93
CA GLN A 43 8.25 5.50 -6.84
C GLN A 43 8.85 5.14 -8.20
N PHE A 44 8.01 4.74 -9.16
CA PHE A 44 8.44 4.41 -10.51
C PHE A 44 8.50 5.63 -11.45
N GLY A 45 7.96 6.76 -11.02
CA GLY A 45 7.91 8.00 -11.81
C GLY A 45 6.76 8.07 -12.81
N ASP A 46 5.77 7.18 -12.69
CA ASP A 46 4.52 7.21 -13.47
C ASP A 46 3.55 8.31 -13.00
N VAL A 47 3.68 8.71 -11.72
CA VAL A 47 2.90 9.78 -11.07
C VAL A 47 3.85 10.86 -10.56
N GLU A 48 3.42 12.12 -10.62
CA GLU A 48 4.21 13.25 -10.12
C GLU A 48 4.48 13.13 -8.62
N ALA A 49 5.75 13.12 -8.26
CA ALA A 49 6.18 13.01 -6.88
C ALA A 49 6.06 14.36 -6.15
N PRO A 50 5.68 14.37 -4.86
CA PRO A 50 5.83 15.55 -4.02
C PRO A 50 7.28 16.03 -3.97
N ASN A 51 7.46 17.35 -3.81
CA ASN A 51 8.78 17.97 -3.76
C ASN A 51 9.68 17.32 -2.69
N GLY A 52 10.89 16.93 -3.10
CA GLY A 52 11.91 16.36 -2.21
C GLY A 52 11.78 14.85 -1.94
N TRP A 53 10.81 14.16 -2.54
CA TRP A 53 10.65 12.70 -2.36
C TRP A 53 11.57 11.86 -3.23
N ILE A 54 11.94 12.36 -4.43
CA ILE A 54 12.75 11.62 -5.39
C ILE A 54 14.17 12.19 -5.43
N GLN A 55 15.15 11.34 -5.17
CA GLN A 55 16.56 11.60 -5.42
C GLN A 55 17.00 10.80 -6.64
N LYS A 56 17.30 11.48 -7.75
CA LYS A 56 17.93 10.83 -8.91
C LYS A 56 19.37 10.46 -8.57
N VAL A 57 19.77 9.25 -8.95
CA VAL A 57 21.14 8.76 -8.83
C VAL A 57 21.68 8.61 -10.25
N GLU A 58 22.70 9.39 -10.58
CA GLU A 58 23.42 9.28 -11.86
C GLU A 58 24.62 8.34 -11.67
N PHE A 59 24.96 7.59 -12.72
CA PHE A 59 26.13 6.70 -12.76
C PHE A 59 27.21 7.28 -13.68
#